data_AF-A0A077QZF7-F1
#
_entry.id   AF-A0A077QZF7-F1
#
_cell.length_a   1.000
_cell.length_b   1.000
_cell.length_c   1.000
_cell.angle_alpha   90.00
_cell.angle_beta   90.00
_cell.angle_gamma   90.00
#
_symmetry.space_group_name_H-M   'P 1'
#
loop_
_entity.id
_entity.type
_entity.pdbx_description
1 polymer ?
#
loop_
_entity_poly.entity_id
_entity_poly.type
_entity_poly.pdbx_seq_one_letter_code
_entity_poly.pdbx_strand_id
1 'polypeptide(L)'
;MHKKDLAPKFVRSIRKLLLTARPWDYATDDYNVWIVEGYCPEGSLSAPTADSYAEDIQGIKELGSMGVRLQQMVEKCKFFCGSGRLDLLVWDKTANAYKFSNTYEEQFTKESIDVVRRDMSHPCIIAWVLINDFLGVASLKM
;
A
#
# COMPACT_ATOMS: atom_id res chain seq x y z
N MET A 1 28.12 -15.55 31.18
CA MET A 1 28.43 -14.79 29.95
C MET A 1 27.12 -14.54 29.21
N HIS A 2 26.39 -13.48 29.60
CA HIS A 2 25.09 -13.15 29.02
C HIS A 2 25.27 -12.58 27.61
N LYS A 3 24.60 -13.19 26.62
CA LYS A 3 24.41 -12.58 25.30
C LYS A 3 23.66 -11.27 25.51
N LYS A 4 24.39 -10.14 25.43
CA LYS A 4 23.78 -8.81 25.40
C LYS A 4 22.92 -8.71 24.14
N ASP A 5 21.70 -8.24 24.34
CA ASP A 5 20.71 -7.95 23.32
C ASP A 5 21.33 -7.18 22.14
N LEU A 6 21.37 -7.84 20.98
CA LEU A 6 21.75 -7.26 19.68
C LEU A 6 20.53 -6.73 18.92
N ALA A 7 19.41 -6.45 19.61
CA ALA A 7 18.30 -5.77 18.97
C ALA A 7 18.76 -4.36 18.57
N PRO A 8 18.74 -3.99 17.27
CA PRO A 8 19.15 -2.65 16.87
C PRO A 8 18.23 -1.63 17.54
N LYS A 9 18.81 -0.72 18.32
CA LYS A 9 18.13 0.50 18.80
C LYS A 9 17.95 1.46 17.62
N PHE A 10 17.10 1.13 16.66
CA PHE A 10 16.80 2.04 15.56
C PHE A 10 15.49 1.67 14.89
N VAL A 11 14.38 2.28 15.35
CA VAL A 11 13.40 2.99 14.50
C VAL A 11 12.66 3.93 15.46
N ARG A 12 13.02 5.22 15.51
CA ARG A 12 12.03 6.23 15.94
C ARG A 12 10.96 6.20 14.85
N SER A 13 9.74 5.75 15.18
CA SER A 13 8.66 5.72 14.20
C SER A 13 8.45 7.13 13.64
N ILE A 14 8.40 7.24 12.30
CA ILE A 14 7.91 8.45 11.67
C ILE A 14 6.42 8.51 12.05
N ARG A 15 6.07 9.40 12.98
CA ARG A 15 4.69 9.55 13.45
C ARG A 15 3.86 10.47 12.57
N LYS A 16 4.51 11.34 11.79
CA LYS A 16 3.84 12.40 11.05
C LYS A 16 4.32 12.46 9.61
N LEU A 17 3.37 12.57 8.69
CA LEU A 17 3.61 13.03 7.32
C LEU A 17 3.17 14.49 7.23
N LEU A 18 3.83 15.27 6.37
CA LEU A 18 3.36 16.61 6.03
C LEU A 18 2.61 16.52 4.71
N LEU A 19 1.29 16.73 4.76
CA LEU A 19 0.48 16.88 3.55
C LEU A 19 0.18 18.37 3.39
N THR A 20 0.64 18.99 2.29
CA THR A 20 0.47 20.44 2.03
C THR A 20 0.94 21.32 3.20
N ALA A 21 2.10 20.98 3.78
CA ALA A 21 2.69 21.64 4.96
C ALA A 21 1.87 21.56 6.27
N ARG A 22 0.82 20.74 6.32
CA ARG A 22 0.08 20.41 7.55
C ARG A 22 0.49 19.03 8.06
N PRO A 23 0.76 18.88 9.37
CA PRO A 23 1.03 17.58 9.96
C PRO A 23 -0.22 16.71 9.92
N TRP A 24 -0.05 15.48 9.44
CA TRP A 24 -1.01 14.40 9.52
C TRP A 24 -0.39 13.28 10.37
N ASP A 25 -1.05 12.91 11.47
CA ASP A 25 -0.47 12.03 12.49
C ASP A 25 -1.05 10.62 12.38
N TYR A 26 -0.29 9.74 11.73
CA TYR A 26 -0.72 8.36 11.50
C TYR A 26 -1.01 7.58 12.80
N ALA A 27 -0.42 8.00 13.93
CA ALA A 27 -0.42 7.27 15.21
C ALA A 27 -1.35 7.87 16.28
N THR A 28 -2.06 8.96 15.98
CA THR A 28 -3.15 9.48 16.81
C THR A 28 -4.46 9.62 16.03
N ASP A 29 -4.36 9.61 14.71
CA ASP A 29 -5.48 9.45 13.78
C ASP A 29 -5.77 7.95 13.51
N ASP A 30 -5.56 7.09 14.52
CA ASP A 30 -5.43 5.61 14.49
C ASP A 30 -6.57 4.81 13.79
N TYR A 31 -7.58 5.47 13.21
CA TYR A 31 -8.67 4.89 12.42
C TYR A 31 -8.72 5.36 10.95
N ASN A 32 -7.73 6.10 10.47
CA ASN A 32 -7.84 6.86 9.21
C ASN A 32 -7.16 6.24 7.98
N VAL A 33 -6.57 5.04 8.09
CA VAL A 33 -6.08 4.28 6.93
C VAL A 33 -6.55 2.83 6.98
N TRP A 34 -7.32 2.45 5.99
CA TRP A 34 -7.94 1.12 5.90
C TRP A 34 -7.15 0.21 4.97
N ILE A 35 -7.25 -1.10 5.17
CA ILE A 35 -6.66 -2.08 4.24
C ILE A 35 -7.73 -2.48 3.23
N VAL A 36 -7.37 -2.38 1.95
CA VAL A 36 -8.20 -2.85 0.84
C VAL A 36 -7.62 -4.17 0.34
N GLU A 37 -8.39 -5.24 0.54
CA GLU A 37 -8.04 -6.61 0.14
C GLU A 37 -8.44 -6.93 -1.31
N GLY A 38 -9.33 -6.13 -1.91
CA GLY A 38 -9.80 -6.33 -3.29
C GLY A 38 -10.74 -7.53 -3.48
N TYR A 39 -11.23 -8.14 -2.39
CA TYR A 39 -12.14 -9.28 -2.46
C TYR A 39 -13.53 -8.87 -2.96
N CYS A 40 -13.96 -9.45 -4.08
CA CYS A 40 -15.33 -9.32 -4.57
C CYS A 40 -16.10 -10.64 -4.38
N PRO A 41 -17.42 -10.58 -4.11
CA PRO A 41 -18.26 -11.77 -3.92
C PRO A 41 -18.21 -12.78 -5.09
N GLU A 42 -17.96 -12.30 -6.30
CA GLU A 42 -17.82 -13.11 -7.51
C GLU A 42 -16.49 -13.88 -7.59
N GLY A 43 -15.61 -13.75 -6.59
CA GLY A 43 -14.34 -14.45 -6.49
C GLY A 43 -13.17 -13.78 -7.22
N SER A 44 -13.32 -12.53 -7.65
CA SER A 44 -12.23 -11.72 -8.21
C SER A 44 -11.47 -10.97 -7.11
N LEU A 45 -10.18 -10.72 -7.34
CA LEU A 45 -9.33 -9.82 -6.54
C LEU A 45 -9.29 -8.41 -7.13
N SER A 46 -10.35 -8.01 -7.82
CA SER A 46 -10.49 -6.71 -8.46
C SER A 46 -11.95 -6.44 -8.73
N ALA A 47 -12.39 -5.21 -8.51
CA ALA A 47 -13.78 -4.87 -8.75
C ALA A 47 -14.16 -5.11 -10.23
N PRO A 48 -15.36 -5.69 -10.48
CA PRO A 48 -15.78 -6.09 -11.82
C PRO A 48 -16.11 -4.89 -12.70
N THR A 49 -16.61 -3.79 -12.11
CA THR A 49 -17.08 -2.61 -12.83
C THR A 49 -16.52 -1.30 -12.26
N ALA A 50 -16.70 -0.22 -13.00
CA ALA A 50 -16.33 1.12 -12.52
C ALA A 50 -17.18 1.56 -11.32
N ASP A 51 -18.46 1.19 -11.32
CA ASP A 51 -19.41 1.57 -10.27
C ASP A 51 -19.10 0.83 -8.98
N SER A 52 -18.70 -0.45 -9.06
CA SER A 52 -18.21 -1.21 -7.91
C SER A 52 -17.02 -0.52 -7.23
N TYR A 53 -16.06 0.01 -7.99
CA TYR A 53 -14.97 0.80 -7.41
C TYR A 53 -15.47 2.09 -6.75
N ALA A 54 -16.45 2.77 -7.34
CA ALA A 54 -17.01 3.98 -6.77
C ALA A 54 -17.72 3.70 -5.45
N GLU A 55 -18.49 2.61 -5.38
CA GLU A 55 -19.16 2.14 -4.16
C GLU A 55 -18.15 1.81 -3.04
N ASP A 56 -17.09 1.08 -3.36
CA ASP A 56 -16.03 0.74 -2.39
C ASP A 56 -15.37 2.02 -1.83
N ILE A 57 -14.98 2.95 -2.70
CA ILE A 57 -14.30 4.20 -2.30
C ILE A 57 -15.26 5.09 -1.50
N GLN A 58 -16.53 5.17 -1.91
CA GLN A 58 -17.55 5.91 -1.19
C GLN A 58 -17.79 5.33 0.21
N GLY A 59 -17.92 4.01 0.33
CA GLY A 59 -18.07 3.34 1.61
C GLY A 59 -16.87 3.58 2.54
N ILE A 60 -15.65 3.50 2.01
CA ILE A 60 -14.42 3.82 2.77
C ILE A 60 -14.45 5.26 3.30
N LYS A 61 -14.93 6.20 2.48
CA LYS A 61 -15.04 7.61 2.86
C LYS A 61 -16.11 7.85 3.93
N GLU A 62 -17.27 7.19 3.80
CA GLU A 62 -18.38 7.26 4.76
C GLU A 62 -18.00 6.70 6.12
N LEU A 63 -17.11 5.70 6.15
CA LEU A 63 -16.53 5.14 7.37
C LEU A 63 -15.48 6.05 8.02
N GLY A 64 -15.22 7.23 7.43
CA GLY A 64 -14.35 8.27 7.99
C GLY A 64 -12.88 8.11 7.62
N SER A 65 -12.52 7.16 6.75
CA SER A 65 -11.12 6.95 6.38
C SER A 65 -10.58 8.09 5.50
N MET A 66 -9.36 8.52 5.81
CA MET A 66 -8.64 9.52 5.01
C MET A 66 -7.74 8.88 3.96
N GLY A 67 -7.43 7.59 4.11
CA GLY A 67 -6.61 6.87 3.16
C GLY A 67 -6.79 5.36 3.19
N VAL A 68 -6.09 4.70 2.29
CA VAL A 68 -6.13 3.26 2.13
C VAL A 68 -4.75 2.72 1.82
N ARG A 69 -4.54 1.48 2.23
CA ARG A 69 -3.41 0.66 1.86
C ARG A 69 -3.93 -0.53 1.08
N LEU A 70 -3.51 -0.64 -0.18
CA LEU A 70 -3.81 -1.82 -0.98
C LEU A 70 -3.04 -3.01 -0.43
N GLN A 71 -3.62 -4.20 -0.43
CA GLN A 71 -2.99 -5.41 0.09
C GLN A 71 -2.39 -6.26 -1.03
N GLN A 72 -1.08 -6.12 -1.24
CA GLN A 72 -0.27 -6.94 -2.17
C GLN A 72 -0.90 -7.03 -3.57
N MET A 73 -1.43 -5.91 -4.05
CA MET A 73 -2.17 -5.85 -5.29
C MET A 73 -2.02 -4.46 -5.92
N VAL A 74 -2.05 -4.44 -7.25
CA VAL A 74 -2.03 -3.22 -8.03
C VAL A 74 -3.43 -3.00 -8.60
N GLU A 75 -4.08 -1.92 -8.19
CA GLU A 75 -5.44 -1.61 -8.62
C GLU A 75 -5.51 -1.00 -10.03
N LYS A 76 -6.71 -0.93 -10.59
CA LYS A 76 -6.95 -0.32 -11.91
C LYS A 76 -6.99 1.21 -11.81
N CYS A 77 -6.63 1.90 -12.90
CA CYS A 77 -6.70 3.37 -13.01
C CYS A 77 -8.06 3.98 -12.59
N LYS A 78 -9.16 3.23 -12.76
CA LYS A 78 -10.50 3.66 -12.30
C LYS A 78 -10.59 3.87 -10.79
N PHE A 79 -9.93 3.00 -10.00
CA PHE A 79 -9.84 3.13 -8.56
C PHE A 79 -9.14 4.44 -8.18
N PHE A 80 -7.92 4.67 -8.70
CA PHE A 80 -7.15 5.87 -8.41
C PHE A 80 -7.85 7.16 -8.87
N CYS A 81 -8.52 7.13 -10.03
CA CYS A 81 -9.36 8.25 -10.48
C CYS A 81 -10.49 8.57 -9.49
N GLY A 82 -11.14 7.56 -8.92
CA GLY A 82 -12.17 7.73 -7.90
C GLY A 82 -11.59 8.25 -6.58
N SER A 83 -10.50 7.65 -6.10
CA SER A 83 -9.83 8.05 -4.86
C SER A 83 -9.37 9.51 -4.89
N GLY A 84 -8.80 9.95 -6.01
CA GLY A 84 -8.37 11.34 -6.19
C GLY A 84 -9.54 12.34 -6.20
N ARG A 85 -10.75 11.93 -6.58
CA ARG A 85 -11.94 12.81 -6.55
C ARG A 85 -12.56 12.94 -5.16
N LEU A 86 -12.33 11.98 -4.28
CA LEU A 86 -12.88 11.94 -2.92
C LEU A 86 -11.81 12.27 -1.85
N ASP A 87 -10.67 12.83 -2.26
CA ASP A 87 -9.54 13.15 -1.39
C ASP A 87 -9.12 11.96 -0.51
N LEU A 88 -9.05 10.77 -1.10
CA LEU A 88 -8.63 9.55 -0.44
C LEU A 88 -7.16 9.28 -0.78
N LEU A 89 -6.29 9.26 0.23
CA LEU A 89 -4.87 8.99 0.06
C LEU A 89 -4.64 7.49 -0.14
N VAL A 90 -3.73 7.11 -1.02
CA VAL A 90 -3.49 5.71 -1.39
C VAL A 90 -2.03 5.34 -1.19
N TRP A 91 -1.79 4.23 -0.50
CA TRP A 91 -0.54 3.49 -0.53
C TRP A 91 -0.70 2.32 -1.49
N ASP A 92 -0.11 2.47 -2.67
CA ASP A 92 -0.11 1.41 -3.67
C ASP A 92 0.95 0.35 -3.31
N LYS A 93 0.67 -0.92 -3.59
CA LYS A 93 1.45 -2.03 -3.08
C LYS A 93 1.61 -3.14 -4.09
N THR A 94 2.84 -3.49 -4.45
CA THR A 94 3.10 -4.58 -5.39
C THR A 94 2.89 -5.94 -4.73
N ALA A 95 2.50 -6.93 -5.52
CA ALA A 95 2.39 -8.32 -5.09
C ALA A 95 3.79 -8.95 -4.96
N ASN A 96 4.11 -9.51 -3.79
CA ASN A 96 5.39 -10.19 -3.57
C ASN A 96 5.26 -11.69 -3.83
N ALA A 97 6.32 -12.29 -4.37
CA ALA A 97 6.40 -13.75 -4.41
C ALA A 97 6.69 -14.34 -3.02
N TYR A 98 6.18 -15.53 -2.78
CA TYR A 98 6.49 -16.30 -1.57
C TYR A 98 7.96 -16.76 -1.50
N LYS A 99 8.59 -17.02 -2.66
CA LYS A 99 9.97 -17.51 -2.76
C LYS A 99 10.80 -16.63 -3.69
N PHE A 100 12.00 -16.29 -3.24
CA PHE A 100 12.98 -15.54 -4.03
C PHE A 100 13.58 -16.40 -5.17
N SER A 101 13.76 -15.77 -6.33
CA SER A 101 14.56 -16.27 -7.46
C SER A 101 15.07 -15.10 -8.30
N ASN A 102 16.13 -15.28 -9.08
CA ASN A 102 16.64 -14.23 -9.96
C ASN A 102 15.61 -13.80 -11.00
N THR A 103 14.84 -14.76 -11.54
CA THR A 103 13.73 -14.47 -12.46
C THR A 103 12.64 -13.63 -11.80
N TYR A 104 12.32 -13.92 -10.53
CA TYR A 104 11.39 -13.09 -9.76
C TYR A 104 11.92 -11.67 -9.59
N GLU A 105 13.18 -11.51 -9.19
CA GLU A 105 13.79 -10.18 -9.01
C GLU A 105 13.70 -9.34 -10.29
N GLU A 106 14.05 -9.93 -11.45
CA GLU A 106 13.98 -9.25 -12.75
C GLU A 106 12.55 -8.86 -13.13
N GLN A 107 11.60 -9.79 -13.02
CA GLN A 107 10.20 -9.56 -13.38
C GLN A 107 9.54 -8.56 -12.43
N PHE A 108 9.69 -8.77 -11.12
CA PHE A 108 9.16 -7.89 -10.09
C PHE A 108 9.68 -6.46 -10.23
N THR A 109 10.99 -6.30 -10.47
CA THR A 109 11.58 -4.98 -10.67
C THR A 109 10.99 -4.28 -11.90
N LYS A 110 10.89 -5.00 -13.02
CA LYS A 110 10.31 -4.47 -14.26
C LYS A 110 8.85 -4.06 -14.05
N GLU A 111 8.04 -4.97 -13.52
CA GLU A 111 6.61 -4.74 -13.28
C GLU A 111 6.38 -3.58 -12.32
N SER A 112 7.15 -3.50 -11.23
CA SER A 112 7.08 -2.39 -10.29
C SER A 112 7.36 -1.04 -10.95
N ILE A 113 8.37 -0.96 -11.83
CA ILE A 113 8.69 0.26 -12.58
C ILE A 113 7.54 0.61 -13.53
N ASP A 114 6.97 -0.37 -14.22
CA ASP A 114 5.87 -0.16 -15.16
C ASP A 114 4.60 0.32 -14.45
N VAL A 115 4.31 -0.19 -13.24
CA VAL A 115 3.21 0.27 -12.39
C VAL A 115 3.40 1.72 -11.97
N VAL A 116 4.58 2.08 -11.44
CA VAL A 116 4.87 3.47 -11.07
C VAL A 116 4.71 4.39 -12.28
N ARG A 117 5.22 4.01 -13.46
CA ARG A 117 5.09 4.81 -14.68
C ARG A 117 3.64 4.97 -15.13
N ARG A 118 2.82 3.92 -14.99
CA ARG A 118 1.40 3.95 -15.33
C ARG A 118 0.62 4.92 -14.42
N ASP A 119 0.91 4.88 -13.12
CA ASP A 119 0.04 5.46 -12.11
C ASP A 119 0.60 6.75 -11.47
N MET A 120 1.83 7.15 -11.77
CA MET A 120 2.48 8.37 -11.24
C MET A 120 1.70 9.68 -11.51
N SER A 121 0.75 9.67 -12.44
CA SER A 121 -0.12 10.82 -12.72
C SER A 121 -1.25 10.99 -11.68
N HIS A 122 -1.41 10.05 -10.74
CA HIS A 122 -2.44 10.08 -9.72
C HIS A 122 -1.90 10.65 -8.39
N PRO A 123 -2.19 11.93 -8.07
CA PRO A 123 -1.63 12.59 -6.87
C PRO A 123 -2.17 12.02 -5.56
N CYS A 124 -3.24 11.23 -5.60
CA CYS A 124 -3.73 10.50 -4.43
C CYS A 124 -2.76 9.42 -3.96
N ILE A 125 -1.87 8.94 -4.83
CA ILE A 125 -0.86 7.94 -4.47
C ILE A 125 0.31 8.66 -3.77
N ILE A 126 0.46 8.40 -2.47
CA ILE A 126 1.48 9.06 -1.64
C ILE A 126 2.67 8.16 -1.29
N ALA A 127 2.55 6.86 -1.52
CA ALA A 127 3.62 5.89 -1.33
C ALA A 127 3.47 4.69 -2.25
N TRP A 128 4.61 4.18 -2.74
CA TRP A 128 4.72 2.91 -3.45
C TRP A 128 5.42 1.91 -2.54
N VAL A 129 4.69 0.88 -2.11
CA VAL A 129 5.18 -0.15 -1.21
C VAL A 129 5.54 -1.39 -2.04
N LEU A 130 6.82 -1.53 -2.37
CA LEU A 130 7.28 -2.66 -3.16
C LEU A 130 7.22 -3.95 -2.36
N ILE A 131 7.85 -3.98 -1.19
CA ILE A 131 7.99 -5.20 -0.38
C ILE A 131 7.17 -5.05 0.90
N ASN A 132 6.47 -6.11 1.27
CA ASN A 132 5.62 -6.19 2.44
C ASN A 132 5.89 -7.47 3.20
N ASP A 133 6.33 -7.27 4.44
CA ASP A 133 6.67 -8.28 5.42
C ASP A 133 7.83 -9.20 5.00
N PHE A 134 8.76 -9.43 5.94
CA PHE A 134 9.96 -10.24 5.75
C PHE A 134 9.67 -11.75 5.62
N LEU A 135 8.45 -12.15 5.28
CA LEU A 135 8.06 -13.55 5.05
C LEU A 135 8.76 -14.06 3.79
N GLY A 136 9.96 -14.61 3.99
CA GLY A 136 10.89 -15.03 2.94
C GLY A 136 12.34 -14.61 3.20
N VAL A 137 12.57 -13.71 4.16
CA VAL A 137 13.87 -13.11 4.48
C VAL A 137 14.51 -13.74 5.73
N ALA A 138 14.13 -14.98 6.07
CA ALA A 138 14.74 -15.69 7.21
C ALA A 138 16.26 -15.95 7.01
N SER A 139 16.79 -15.78 5.79
CA SER A 139 18.18 -16.09 5.43
C SER A 139 19.03 -14.89 5.01
N LEU A 140 18.51 -13.66 4.92
CA LEU A 140 19.38 -12.50 4.72
C LEU A 140 20.09 -12.18 6.03
N LYS A 141 21.31 -12.72 6.18
CA LYS A 141 22.27 -12.18 7.15
C LYS A 141 22.69 -10.80 6.67
N MET A 142 22.27 -9.76 7.41
CA MET A 142 22.98 -8.48 7.39
C MET A 142 24.32 -8.61 8.12
#